data_AF-A0A7S2D8X5-F1
#
_entry.id   AF-A0A7S2D8X5-F1
#
_cell.length_a   1.000
_cell.length_b   1.000
_cell.length_c   1.000
_cell.angle_alpha   90.00
_cell.angle_beta   90.00
_cell.angle_gamma   90.00
#
_symmetry.space_group_name_H-M   'P 1'
#
loop_
_entity.id
_entity.type
_entity.pdbx_description
1 polymer ?
#
loop_
_entity_poly.entity_id
_entity_poly.type
_entity_poly.pdbx_seq_one_letter_code
_entity_poly.pdbx_strand_id
1 'polypeptide(L)'
;VAASLYEKCVNRTTAEHHLSFNDGLEFLRLQDCHEYAVHSPDIWASHRRDWAYLRRLEEEHECSGWCFHSAALWSFQGTKDACSITAGDVMTNRVDIVSQRMLSYALVVGILAILAIMQYGYEMRKRGVDWGLL
;
A
#
# COMPACT_ATOMS: atom_id res chain seq x y z
N VAL A 1 5.66 -0.80 -16.07
CA VAL A 1 4.78 0.04 -16.90
C VAL A 1 5.12 1.53 -16.77
N ALA A 2 5.03 2.14 -15.58
CA ALA A 2 5.42 3.56 -15.41
C ALA A 2 6.89 3.82 -15.78
N ALA A 3 7.82 3.04 -15.24
CA ALA A 3 9.25 3.16 -15.56
C ALA A 3 9.55 2.98 -17.06
N SER A 4 8.95 1.98 -17.71
CA SER A 4 9.13 1.75 -19.15
C SER A 4 8.52 2.86 -20.02
N LEU A 5 7.49 3.56 -19.53
CA LEU A 5 6.88 4.69 -20.23
C LEU A 5 7.75 5.94 -20.07
N TYR A 6 8.29 6.15 -18.86
CA TYR A 6 9.27 7.18 -18.58
C TYR A 6 10.51 7.05 -19.46
N GLU A 7 11.11 5.86 -19.51
CA GLU A 7 12.32 5.60 -20.30
C GLU A 7 12.11 5.92 -21.79
N LYS A 8 10.95 5.54 -22.35
CA LYS A 8 10.59 5.88 -23.74
C LYS A 8 10.46 7.39 -23.95
N CYS A 9 9.81 8.07 -23.01
CA CYS A 9 9.64 9.52 -23.06
C CYS A 9 10.99 10.26 -22.97
N VAL A 10 11.86 9.86 -22.03
CA VAL A 10 13.20 10.43 -21.89
C VAL A 10 13.99 10.22 -23.17
N ASN A 11 14.04 8.99 -23.70
CA ASN A 11 14.78 8.69 -24.91
C ASN A 11 14.31 9.52 -26.12
N ARG A 12 12.98 9.70 -26.28
CA ARG A 12 12.43 10.58 -27.33
C ARG A 12 12.85 12.03 -27.13
N THR A 13 12.67 12.56 -25.92
CA THR A 13 12.90 13.98 -25.64
C THR A 13 14.39 14.33 -25.74
N THR A 14 15.28 13.46 -25.29
CA THR A 14 16.73 13.65 -25.41
C THR A 14 17.18 13.61 -26.86
N ALA A 15 16.55 12.77 -27.70
CA ALA A 15 16.82 12.73 -29.13
C ALA A 15 16.39 14.03 -29.85
N GLU A 16 15.26 14.63 -29.45
CA GLU A 16 14.76 15.90 -30.01
C GLU A 16 15.61 17.10 -29.61
N HIS A 17 16.11 17.13 -28.36
CA HIS A 17 16.88 18.26 -27.83
C HIS A 17 18.40 18.10 -27.92
N HIS A 18 18.90 17.03 -28.55
CA HIS A 18 20.34 16.70 -28.62
C HIS A 18 21.03 16.62 -27.24
N LEU A 19 20.29 16.21 -26.21
CA LEU A 19 20.79 16.03 -24.84
C LEU A 19 21.24 14.58 -24.61
N SER A 20 22.10 14.36 -23.61
CA SER A 20 22.43 13.00 -23.22
C SER A 20 21.27 12.36 -22.44
N PHE A 21 21.19 11.03 -22.47
CA PHE A 21 20.17 10.29 -21.72
C PHE A 21 20.22 10.59 -20.22
N ASN A 22 21.43 10.75 -19.66
CA ASN A 22 21.63 11.07 -18.25
C ASN A 22 21.12 12.46 -17.89
N ASP A 23 21.36 13.46 -18.74
CA ASP A 23 20.81 14.81 -18.54
C ASP A 23 19.27 14.77 -18.57
N GLY A 24 18.71 13.97 -19.48
CA GLY A 24 17.27 13.74 -19.53
C GLY A 24 16.69 13.21 -18.22
N LEU A 25 17.38 12.26 -17.56
CA LEU A 25 16.95 11.74 -16.26
C LEU A 25 16.98 12.78 -15.14
N GLU A 26 17.89 13.76 -15.21
CA GLU A 26 18.02 14.80 -14.20
C GLU A 26 16.89 15.83 -14.32
N PHE A 27 16.56 16.26 -15.54
CA PHE A 27 15.63 17.37 -15.78
C PHE A 27 14.19 16.96 -16.09
N LEU A 28 13.94 15.80 -16.69
CA LEU A 28 12.57 15.36 -17.00
C LEU A 28 11.94 14.62 -15.83
N ARG A 29 10.63 14.77 -15.67
CA ARG A 29 9.82 13.90 -14.81
C ARG A 29 8.69 13.27 -15.60
N LEU A 30 8.08 12.24 -15.05
CA LEU A 30 6.99 11.52 -15.71
C LEU A 30 5.81 12.44 -16.05
N GLN A 31 5.63 13.53 -15.29
CA GLN A 31 4.58 14.52 -15.50
C GLN A 31 4.78 15.35 -16.77
N ASP A 32 6.03 15.50 -17.21
CA ASP A 32 6.39 16.26 -18.42
C ASP A 32 6.19 15.42 -19.69
N CYS A 33 6.02 14.11 -19.54
CA CYS A 33 5.81 13.20 -20.65
C CYS A 33 4.41 13.34 -21.24
N HIS A 34 4.35 13.48 -22.57
CA HIS A 34 3.08 13.57 -23.30
C HIS A 34 2.16 12.35 -23.05
N GLU A 35 2.74 11.16 -22.88
CA GLU A 35 2.01 9.92 -22.58
C GLU A 35 1.36 9.91 -21.20
N TYR A 36 1.85 10.73 -20.27
CA TYR A 36 1.25 10.88 -18.95
C TYR A 36 0.05 11.82 -18.97
N ALA A 37 -0.07 12.72 -19.95
CA ALA A 37 -1.26 13.55 -20.08
C ALA A 37 -2.52 12.68 -20.31
N VAL A 38 -3.65 13.11 -19.76
CA VAL A 38 -4.93 12.41 -19.89
C VAL A 38 -5.54 12.80 -21.24
N HIS A 39 -5.43 11.91 -22.22
CA HIS A 39 -6.04 12.07 -23.54
C HIS A 39 -7.27 11.17 -23.68
N SER A 40 -8.23 11.54 -24.52
CA SER A 40 -9.39 10.70 -24.83
C SER A 40 -9.19 10.02 -26.18
N PRO A 41 -9.20 8.67 -26.26
CA PRO A 41 -9.39 7.70 -25.17
C PRO A 41 -8.12 7.45 -24.32
N ASP A 42 -8.28 7.33 -22.99
CA ASP A 42 -7.17 7.09 -22.06
C ASP A 42 -6.87 5.59 -21.96
N ILE A 43 -5.80 5.15 -22.63
CA ILE A 43 -5.34 3.76 -22.65
C ILE A 43 -4.86 3.32 -21.25
N TRP A 44 -4.43 4.27 -20.42
CA TRP A 44 -3.83 4.01 -19.10
C TRP A 44 -4.81 4.21 -17.95
N ALA A 45 -6.10 4.38 -18.23
CA ALA A 45 -7.14 4.65 -17.22
C ALA A 45 -7.10 3.67 -16.04
N SER A 46 -6.83 2.38 -16.27
CA SER A 46 -6.71 1.35 -15.23
C SER A 46 -5.52 1.58 -14.28
N HIS A 47 -4.42 2.15 -14.77
CA HIS A 47 -3.19 2.38 -14.01
C HIS A 47 -3.13 3.76 -13.35
N ARG A 48 -4.04 4.69 -13.71
CA ARG A 48 -4.07 6.05 -13.16
C ARG A 48 -4.16 6.06 -11.64
N ARG A 49 -4.95 5.16 -11.06
CA ARG A 49 -5.12 5.05 -9.61
C ARG A 49 -3.82 4.65 -8.93
N ASP A 50 -3.14 3.64 -9.48
CA ASP A 50 -1.88 3.13 -8.94
C ASP A 50 -0.77 4.17 -9.07
N TRP A 51 -0.69 4.88 -10.20
CA TRP A 51 0.30 5.95 -10.40
C TRP A 51 0.06 7.14 -9.48
N ALA A 52 -1.20 7.50 -9.24
CA ALA A 52 -1.54 8.55 -8.27
C ALA A 52 -1.12 8.15 -6.85
N TYR A 53 -1.26 6.87 -6.50
CA TYR A 53 -0.80 6.35 -5.22
C TYR A 53 0.73 6.36 -5.11
N LEU A 54 1.44 5.82 -6.11
CA LEU A 54 2.91 5.81 -6.14
C LEU A 54 3.48 7.23 -6.12
N ARG A 55 2.86 8.16 -6.86
CA ARG A 55 3.24 9.57 -6.85
C ARG A 55 3.16 10.16 -5.45
N ARG A 56 2.06 9.95 -4.72
CA ARG A 56 1.91 10.45 -3.35
C ARG A 56 2.97 9.86 -2.41
N LEU A 57 3.28 8.57 -2.56
CA LEU A 57 4.34 7.97 -1.75
C LEU A 57 5.72 8.57 -2.05
N GLU A 58 6.03 8.80 -3.32
CA GLU A 58 7.31 9.45 -3.69
C GLU A 58 7.37 10.89 -3.16
N GLU A 59 6.28 11.67 -3.30
CA GLU A 59 6.20 13.06 -2.86
C GLU A 59 6.17 13.22 -1.33
N GLU A 60 5.49 12.32 -0.60
CA GLU A 60 5.31 12.42 0.86
C GLU A 60 6.39 11.66 1.65
N HIS A 61 6.97 10.62 1.08
CA HIS A 61 7.89 9.71 1.77
C HIS A 61 9.26 9.53 1.10
N GLU A 62 9.56 10.30 0.04
CA GLU A 62 10.86 10.28 -0.65
C GLU A 62 11.30 8.86 -1.08
N CYS A 63 10.34 7.99 -1.40
CA CYS A 63 10.63 6.62 -1.79
C CYS A 63 10.59 6.48 -3.33
N SER A 64 11.56 5.78 -3.90
CA SER A 64 11.59 5.50 -5.34
C SER A 64 11.34 4.04 -5.63
N GLY A 65 10.33 3.80 -6.45
CA GLY A 65 9.98 2.46 -6.89
C GLY A 65 9.22 1.68 -5.83
N TRP A 66 8.56 0.60 -6.26
CA TRP A 66 7.72 -0.19 -5.35
C TRP A 66 8.53 -1.24 -4.60
N CYS A 67 9.08 -2.22 -5.32
CA CYS A 67 9.79 -3.35 -4.74
C CYS A 67 11.31 -3.14 -4.62
N PHE A 68 11.88 -2.30 -5.50
CA PHE A 68 13.30 -2.01 -5.55
C PHE A 68 13.47 -0.50 -5.69
N HIS A 69 14.60 0.00 -5.19
CA HIS A 69 15.02 1.38 -5.40
C HIS A 69 15.06 1.70 -6.90
N SER A 70 14.46 2.80 -7.31
CA SER A 70 14.48 3.26 -8.70
C SER A 70 14.88 4.73 -8.81
N ALA A 71 14.96 5.26 -10.03
CA ALA A 71 15.01 6.71 -10.19
C ALA A 71 13.70 7.35 -9.69
N ALA A 72 13.78 8.60 -9.21
CA ALA A 72 12.65 9.43 -8.87
C ALA A 72 11.85 9.77 -10.15
N LEU A 73 10.57 9.40 -10.21
CA LEU A 73 9.75 9.59 -11.41
C LEU A 73 8.88 10.84 -11.32
N TRP A 74 8.49 11.24 -10.11
CA TRP A 74 7.53 12.32 -9.88
C TRP A 74 8.13 13.52 -9.15
N SER A 75 9.23 13.35 -8.42
CA SER A 75 9.86 14.37 -7.58
C SER A 75 11.29 14.68 -8.00
N PHE A 76 11.75 15.91 -7.74
CA PHE A 76 13.16 16.30 -7.92
C PHE A 76 14.04 16.02 -6.69
N GLN A 77 13.43 15.53 -5.62
CA GLN A 77 14.14 15.25 -4.37
C GLN A 77 14.89 13.92 -4.48
N GLY A 78 15.96 13.81 -3.69
CA GLY A 78 16.69 12.56 -3.57
C GLY A 78 15.84 11.52 -2.87
N THR A 79 15.61 10.39 -3.52
CA THR A 79 14.83 9.27 -2.97
C THR A 79 15.73 8.31 -2.20
N LYS A 80 15.24 7.74 -1.10
CA LYS A 80 16.03 6.88 -0.20
C LYS A 80 15.75 5.40 -0.45
N ASP A 81 14.52 4.95 -0.18
CA ASP A 81 14.17 3.53 -0.12
C ASP A 81 13.02 3.17 -1.08
N ALA A 82 12.78 1.86 -1.23
CA ALA A 82 11.64 1.35 -1.97
C ALA A 82 10.32 1.57 -1.20
N CYS A 83 9.29 2.06 -1.88
CA CYS A 83 8.01 2.43 -1.27
C CYS A 83 7.28 1.27 -0.59
N SER A 84 7.54 0.01 -0.96
CA SER A 84 6.95 -1.16 -0.29
C SER A 84 7.41 -1.30 1.16
N ILE A 85 8.66 -0.92 1.47
CA ILE A 85 9.19 -0.96 2.83
C ILE A 85 8.51 0.11 3.68
N THR A 86 8.41 1.34 3.16
CA THR A 86 7.71 2.44 3.82
C THR A 86 6.23 2.13 4.03
N ALA A 87 5.55 1.56 3.03
CA ALA A 87 4.16 1.13 3.17
C ALA A 87 4.01 0.03 4.24
N GLY A 88 4.96 -0.91 4.30
CA GLY A 88 5.02 -1.93 5.35
C GLY A 88 5.23 -1.34 6.74
N ASP A 89 6.09 -0.34 6.89
CA ASP A 89 6.32 0.36 8.15
C ASP A 89 5.08 1.13 8.61
N VAL A 90 4.41 1.85 7.70
CA VAL A 90 3.14 2.53 7.99
C VAL A 90 2.05 1.53 8.39
N MET A 91 1.96 0.40 7.70
CA MET A 91 1.03 -0.67 8.07
C MET A 91 1.37 -1.21 9.45
N THR A 92 2.63 -1.49 9.75
CA THR A 92 3.02 -2.02 11.07
C THR A 92 2.67 -1.02 12.17
N ASN A 93 3.00 0.26 12.01
CA ASN A 93 2.73 1.29 13.02
C ASN A 93 1.24 1.60 13.22
N ARG A 94 0.40 1.46 12.19
CA ARG A 94 -1.04 1.77 12.28
C ARG A 94 -1.91 0.55 12.56
N VAL A 95 -1.59 -0.59 11.94
CA VAL A 95 -2.38 -1.81 12.01
C VAL A 95 -2.08 -2.57 13.29
N ASP A 96 -0.87 -2.51 13.84
CA ASP A 96 -0.53 -3.26 15.05
C ASP A 96 -1.41 -2.85 16.25
N ILE A 97 -1.65 -1.55 16.42
CA ILE A 97 -2.54 -1.03 17.47
C ILE A 97 -3.99 -1.54 17.29
N VAL A 98 -4.49 -1.59 16.05
CA VAL A 98 -5.85 -2.05 15.77
C VAL A 98 -5.95 -3.57 15.95
N SER A 99 -4.93 -4.30 15.48
CA SER A 99 -4.81 -5.75 15.63
C SER A 99 -4.81 -6.15 17.11
N GLN A 100 -4.01 -5.46 17.93
CA GLN A 100 -3.94 -5.69 19.37
C GLN A 100 -5.29 -5.46 20.06
N ARG A 101 -6.03 -4.43 19.65
CA ARG A 101 -7.40 -4.18 20.16
C ARG A 101 -8.34 -5.32 19.78
N MET A 102 -8.37 -5.75 18.52
CA MET A 102 -9.21 -6.87 18.10
C MET A 102 -8.90 -8.16 18.86
N LEU A 103 -7.62 -8.46 19.04
CA LEU A 103 -7.17 -9.65 19.76
C LEU A 103 -7.57 -9.60 21.24
N SER A 104 -7.48 -8.42 21.87
CA SER A 104 -7.96 -8.22 23.24
C SER A 104 -9.47 -8.41 23.39
N TYR A 105 -10.28 -7.90 22.44
CA TYR A 105 -11.73 -8.09 22.47
C TYR A 105 -12.12 -9.55 22.26
N ALA A 106 -11.46 -10.23 21.32
CA ALA A 106 -11.69 -11.66 21.08
C ALA A 106 -11.41 -12.49 22.35
N LEU A 107 -10.32 -12.17 23.08
CA LEU A 107 -10.00 -12.81 24.36
C LEU A 107 -11.08 -12.57 25.43
N VAL A 108 -11.49 -11.31 25.62
CA VAL A 108 -12.49 -10.96 26.63
C VAL A 108 -13.83 -11.64 26.34
N VAL A 109 -14.30 -11.57 25.10
CA VAL A 109 -15.56 -12.22 24.68
C VAL A 109 -15.46 -13.74 24.83
N GLY A 110 -14.32 -14.34 24.46
CA GLY A 110 -14.07 -15.77 24.63
C GLY A 110 -14.14 -16.21 26.09
N ILE A 111 -13.51 -15.47 27.01
CA ILE A 111 -13.55 -15.76 28.45
C ILE A 111 -14.99 -15.65 28.98
N LEU A 112 -15.71 -14.58 28.63
CA LEU A 112 -17.10 -14.38 29.06
C LEU A 112 -18.02 -15.50 28.54
N ALA A 113 -17.84 -15.93 27.30
CA ALA A 113 -18.59 -17.04 26.73
C ALA A 113 -18.34 -18.35 27.49
N ILE A 114 -17.07 -18.67 27.80
CA ILE A 114 -16.72 -19.86 28.58
C ILE A 114 -17.35 -19.80 29.97
N LEU A 115 -17.27 -18.66 30.66
CA LEU A 115 -17.87 -18.47 31.98
C LEU A 115 -19.40 -18.62 31.94
N ALA A 116 -20.05 -18.02 30.94
CA ALA A 116 -21.49 -18.13 30.76
C ALA A 116 -21.92 -19.58 30.53
N ILE A 117 -21.19 -20.34 29.71
CA ILE A 117 -21.45 -21.77 29.47
C ILE A 117 -21.26 -22.57 30.77
N MET A 118 -20.19 -22.33 31.52
CA MET A 118 -19.95 -23.03 32.79
C MET A 118 -21.03 -22.73 33.82
N GLN A 119 -21.44 -21.46 33.96
CA GLN A 119 -22.45 -21.06 34.93
C GLN A 119 -23.84 -21.58 34.54
N TYR A 120 -24.19 -21.53 33.26
CA TYR A 120 -25.43 -22.12 32.74
C TYR A 120 -25.45 -23.64 32.94
N GLY A 121 -24.34 -24.32 32.64
CA GLY A 121 -24.19 -25.76 32.86
C GLY A 121 -24.31 -26.14 34.35
N TYR A 122 -23.75 -25.33 35.25
CA TYR A 122 -23.86 -25.52 36.69
C TYR A 122 -25.32 -25.41 37.19
N GLU A 123 -26.02 -24.33 36.80
CA GLU A 123 -27.42 -24.12 37.20
C GLU A 123 -28.35 -25.19 36.66
N MET A 124 -28.16 -25.63 35.41
CA MET A 124 -28.97 -26.69 34.84
C MET A 124 -28.75 -28.03 35.54
N ARG A 125 -27.50 -28.35 35.91
CA ARG A 125 -27.19 -29.58 36.68
C ARG A 125 -27.88 -29.57 38.05
N LYS A 126 -27.98 -28.41 38.70
CA LYS A 126 -28.71 -28.26 39.97
C LYS A 126 -30.21 -28.52 39.83
N ARG A 127 -30.79 -28.30 38.64
CA ARG A 127 -32.22 -28.54 38.36
C ARG A 127 -32.53 -29.98 37.95
N GLY A 128 -31.55 -30.90 37.98
CA GLY A 128 -31.75 -32.31 37.63
C GLY A 128 -32.00 -32.56 36.14
N VAL A 129 -31.60 -31.62 35.28
CA VAL A 129 -31.66 -31.81 33.82
C VAL A 129 -30.34 -32.45 33.38
N ASP A 130 -30.37 -33.76 33.15
CA ASP A 130 -29.23 -34.49 32.58
C ASP A 130 -29.15 -34.26 31.07
N TRP A 131 -28.13 -33.51 30.64
CA TRP A 131 -27.84 -33.25 29.23
C TRP A 131 -27.13 -34.43 28.52
N GLY A 132 -27.09 -35.61 29.16
CA GLY A 132 -26.35 -36.78 28.70
C GLY A 132 -27.12 -37.76 27.81
N LEU A 133 -28.28 -37.38 27.27
CA LEU A 133 -29.12 -38.23 26.41
C LEU A 133 -29.43 -37.53 25.07
N LEU A 134 -28.41 -37.38 24.23
CA LEU A 134 -28.56 -37.24 22.78
C LEU A 134 -27.30 -37.75 22.07
#